data_AF-A0A0B8PDV9-F1
#
_entry.id   AF-A0A0B8PDV9-F1
#
_cell.length_a   1.000
_cell.length_b   1.000
_cell.length_c   1.000
_cell.angle_alpha   90.00
_cell.angle_beta   90.00
_cell.angle_gamma   90.00
#
_symmetry.space_group_name_H-M   'P 1'
#
loop_
_entity.id
_entity.type
_entity.pdbx_description
1 polymer ?
#
loop_
_entity_poly.entity_id
_entity_poly.type
_entity_poly.pdbx_seq_one_letter_code
_entity_poly.pdbx_strand_id
1 'polypeptide(L)'
;MDVMLADDQTLSVSLFKDAEIQFELTQVKKGIEVRSIRKGQFGSARIDEHYPHDYSVVLPAGDELHLEILVDAGSVEFLINRGEFSFTNLAFAQDTEASCLLEVNQGELHLQNLTTKSLAGEEE
;
A
#
# COMPACT_ATOMS: atom_id res chain seq x y z
N MET A 1 -1.61 11.57 -1.93
CA MET A 1 -2.01 11.67 -3.35
C MET A 1 -3.50 11.44 -3.44
N ASP A 2 -4.20 12.15 -4.32
CA ASP A 2 -5.62 11.91 -4.58
C ASP A 2 -5.76 11.02 -5.81
N VAL A 3 -6.64 10.02 -5.73
CA VAL A 3 -6.87 9.04 -6.79
C VAL A 3 -8.37 8.88 -7.00
N MET A 4 -8.78 8.79 -8.25
CA MET A 4 -10.13 8.38 -8.63
C MET A 4 -10.05 7.02 -9.33
N LEU A 5 -10.75 6.02 -8.77
CA LEU A 5 -10.89 4.71 -9.39
C LEU A 5 -12.19 4.67 -10.21
N ALA A 6 -12.14 4.01 -11.36
CA ALA A 6 -13.32 3.66 -12.12
C ALA A 6 -13.87 2.29 -11.70
N ASP A 7 -15.13 1.99 -12.08
CA ASP A 7 -15.72 0.67 -11.88
C ASP A 7 -14.84 -0.45 -12.46
N ASP A 8 -14.66 -1.53 -11.70
CA ASP A 8 -13.82 -2.70 -12.01
C ASP A 8 -12.34 -2.37 -12.27
N GLN A 9 -11.89 -1.15 -11.98
CA GLN A 9 -10.49 -0.76 -12.03
C GLN A 9 -9.79 -1.17 -10.73
N THR A 10 -8.59 -1.74 -10.87
CA THR A 10 -7.72 -2.09 -9.76
C THR A 10 -6.44 -1.28 -9.83
N LEU A 11 -6.18 -0.49 -8.80
CA LEU A 11 -4.88 0.13 -8.56
C LEU A 11 -4.02 -0.81 -7.72
N SER A 12 -2.87 -1.20 -8.25
CA SER A 12 -1.81 -1.89 -7.51
C SER A 12 -0.77 -0.88 -7.07
N VAL A 13 -0.46 -0.88 -5.78
CA VAL A 13 0.60 -0.10 -5.14
C VAL A 13 1.64 -1.08 -4.61
N SER A 14 2.78 -1.19 -5.29
CA SER A 14 3.87 -2.07 -4.88
C SER A 14 5.01 -1.26 -4.28
N LEU A 15 5.49 -1.68 -3.12
CA LEU A 15 6.58 -1.04 -2.41
C LEU A 15 7.82 -1.92 -2.38
N PHE A 16 8.97 -1.25 -2.39
CA PHE A 16 10.30 -1.86 -2.56
C PHE A 16 10.46 -2.53 -3.93
N LYS A 17 11.71 -2.76 -4.31
CA LYS A 17 12.05 -3.30 -5.63
C LYS A 17 11.56 -4.73 -5.85
N ASP A 18 11.46 -5.51 -4.78
CA ASP A 18 10.96 -6.89 -4.77
C ASP A 18 9.44 -6.99 -4.57
N ALA A 19 8.74 -5.84 -4.47
CA ALA A 19 7.32 -5.77 -4.19
C ALA A 19 6.95 -6.59 -2.94
N GLU A 20 7.77 -6.51 -1.88
CA GLU A 20 7.50 -7.21 -0.63
C GLU A 20 6.14 -6.82 -0.04
N ILE A 21 5.81 -5.54 -0.07
CA ILE A 21 4.51 -5.03 0.36
C ILE A 21 3.75 -4.57 -0.88
N GLN A 22 2.52 -5.03 -1.02
CA GLN A 22 1.62 -4.67 -2.11
C GLN A 22 0.22 -4.42 -1.58
N PHE A 23 -0.41 -3.35 -2.06
CA PHE A 23 -1.82 -3.07 -1.84
C PHE A 23 -2.55 -3.06 -3.17
N GLU A 24 -3.68 -3.76 -3.26
CA GLU A 24 -4.58 -3.69 -4.43
C GLU A 24 -5.88 -3.03 -3.99
N LEU A 25 -6.29 -1.96 -4.67
CA LEU A 25 -7.52 -1.22 -4.41
C LEU A 25 -8.45 -1.41 -5.61
N THR A 26 -9.61 -2.00 -5.38
CA THR A 26 -10.61 -2.24 -6.43
C THR A 26 -11.95 -1.64 -6.05
N GLN A 27 -12.56 -0.90 -6.96
CA GLN A 27 -13.91 -0.40 -6.75
C GLN A 27 -14.92 -1.54 -6.80
N VAL A 28 -15.72 -1.67 -5.75
CA VAL A 28 -16.79 -2.67 -5.63
C VAL A 28 -18.11 -1.99 -5.25
N LYS A 29 -19.24 -2.68 -5.41
CA LYS A 29 -20.58 -2.10 -5.18
C LYS A 29 -20.80 -1.47 -3.79
N LYS A 30 -20.02 -1.86 -2.78
CA LYS A 30 -20.17 -1.42 -1.39
C LYS A 30 -19.05 -0.48 -0.91
N GLY A 31 -18.18 -0.02 -1.81
CA GLY A 31 -17.05 0.84 -1.50
C GLY A 31 -15.77 0.35 -2.20
N ILE A 32 -14.65 0.39 -1.50
CA ILE A 32 -13.35 -0.03 -2.05
C ILE A 32 -12.90 -1.31 -1.37
N GLU A 33 -12.68 -2.37 -2.14
CA GLU A 33 -11.97 -3.54 -1.66
C GLU A 33 -10.47 -3.23 -1.65
N VAL A 34 -9.85 -3.39 -0.48
CA VAL A 34 -8.40 -3.28 -0.30
C VAL A 34 -7.86 -4.65 0.06
N ARG A 35 -6.97 -5.18 -0.79
CA ARG A 35 -6.18 -6.37 -0.53
C ARG A 35 -4.79 -5.94 -0.08
N SER A 36 -4.39 -6.36 1.12
CA SER A 36 -3.04 -6.16 1.65
C SER A 36 -2.26 -7.45 1.49
N ILE A 37 -1.12 -7.37 0.80
CA ILE A 37 -0.23 -8.49 0.54
C ILE A 37 1.13 -8.15 1.13
N ARG A 38 1.63 -9.02 1.99
CA ARG A 38 3.02 -9.02 2.43
C ARG A 38 3.66 -10.35 2.08
N LYS A 39 4.72 -10.28 1.29
CA LYS A 39 5.55 -11.42 0.88
C LYS A 39 6.72 -11.58 1.86
N GLY A 40 7.56 -12.57 1.61
CA GLY A 40 8.82 -12.75 2.34
C GLY A 40 8.68 -13.57 3.62
N GLN A 41 9.65 -13.42 4.51
CA GLN A 41 9.74 -14.11 5.79
C GLN A 41 10.50 -13.23 6.77
N PHE A 42 10.14 -13.27 8.04
CA PHE A 42 10.96 -12.69 9.09
C PHE A 42 11.70 -13.81 9.85
N GLY A 43 13.03 -13.77 9.85
CA GLY A 43 13.86 -14.73 10.57
C GLY A 43 13.81 -16.15 9.98
N SER A 44 13.41 -17.15 10.77
CA SER A 44 13.41 -18.56 10.36
C SER A 44 11.99 -19.10 10.15
N ALA A 45 11.80 -19.96 9.16
CA ALA A 45 10.50 -20.55 8.81
C ALA A 45 9.75 -21.21 9.99
N ARG A 46 10.46 -21.65 11.04
CA ARG A 46 9.87 -22.25 12.24
C ARG A 46 9.18 -21.24 13.17
N ILE A 47 9.58 -19.98 13.13
CA ILE A 47 9.11 -18.93 14.06
C ILE A 47 8.02 -18.08 13.40
N ASP A 48 8.01 -17.98 12.07
CA ASP A 48 7.20 -16.96 11.40
C ASP A 48 6.52 -17.44 10.10
N GLU A 49 5.83 -18.60 10.20
CA GLU A 49 4.95 -19.12 9.14
C GLU A 49 3.80 -18.14 8.81
N HIS A 50 3.46 -17.25 9.74
CA HIS A 50 2.37 -16.29 9.61
C HIS A 50 2.83 -14.89 9.18
N TYR A 51 4.13 -14.67 8.96
CA TYR A 51 4.63 -13.40 8.45
C TYR A 51 4.02 -13.04 7.10
N PRO A 52 4.04 -13.93 6.08
CA PRO A 52 3.36 -13.65 4.83
C PRO A 52 1.86 -13.55 5.09
N HIS A 53 1.23 -12.53 4.52
CA HIS A 53 -0.22 -12.43 4.57
C HIS A 53 -0.77 -11.95 3.24
N ASP A 54 -2.02 -12.34 3.02
CA ASP A 54 -2.82 -11.96 1.87
C ASP A 54 -4.26 -11.93 2.35
N TYR A 55 -4.78 -10.74 2.61
CA TYR A 55 -6.14 -10.55 3.10
C TYR A 55 -6.80 -9.36 2.44
N SER A 56 -8.13 -9.42 2.33
CA SER A 56 -8.95 -8.35 1.75
C SER A 56 -9.98 -7.85 2.75
N VAL A 57 -10.29 -6.56 2.67
CA VAL A 57 -11.37 -5.92 3.41
C VAL A 57 -12.08 -4.91 2.51
N VAL A 58 -13.40 -4.81 2.64
CA VAL A 58 -14.19 -3.78 1.95
C VAL A 58 -14.35 -2.58 2.87
N LEU A 59 -13.81 -1.44 2.47
CA LEU A 59 -13.93 -0.17 3.17
C LEU A 59 -15.14 0.60 2.64
N PRO A 60 -15.96 1.22 3.51
CA PRO A 60 -17.10 2.04 3.10
C PRO A 60 -16.66 3.43 2.60
N ALA A 61 -15.73 3.46 1.65
CA ALA A 61 -15.19 4.66 1.02
C ALA A 61 -15.80 4.90 -0.37
N GLY A 62 -15.74 6.15 -0.85
CA GLY A 62 -16.10 6.50 -2.22
C GLY A 62 -15.04 6.10 -3.25
N ASP A 63 -15.25 6.52 -4.49
CA ASP A 63 -14.37 6.33 -5.64
C ASP A 63 -13.18 7.30 -5.65
N GLU A 64 -13.33 8.48 -5.05
CA GLU A 64 -12.24 9.43 -4.78
C GLU A 64 -11.57 9.12 -3.42
N LEU A 65 -10.27 8.86 -3.45
CA LEU A 65 -9.46 8.45 -2.31
C LEU A 65 -8.27 9.36 -2.10
N HIS A 66 -8.00 9.72 -0.84
CA HIS A 66 -6.72 10.30 -0.45
C HIS A 66 -5.80 9.20 0.09
N LEU A 67 -4.70 8.92 -0.61
CA LEU A 67 -3.75 7.87 -0.27
C LEU A 67 -2.44 8.47 0.26
N GLU A 68 -1.98 7.98 1.40
CA GLU A 68 -0.67 8.31 1.98
C GLU A 68 0.07 7.02 2.31
N ILE A 69 1.37 6.99 2.05
CA ILE A 69 2.23 5.85 2.33
C ILE A 69 3.40 6.36 3.15
N LEU A 70 3.59 5.81 4.34
CA LEU A 70 4.73 6.04 5.19
C LEU A 70 5.62 4.80 5.14
N VAL A 71 6.89 5.00 4.85
CA VAL A 71 7.89 3.93 4.80
C VAL A 71 9.00 4.30 5.77
N ASP A 72 9.30 3.38 6.69
CA ASP A 72 10.38 3.51 7.65
C ASP A 72 11.16 2.19 7.75
N ALA A 73 12.30 2.21 8.46
CA ALA A 73 13.16 1.06 8.68
C ALA A 73 12.41 -0.05 9.43
N GLY A 74 11.84 -1.00 8.67
CA GLY A 74 11.14 -2.16 9.20
C GLY A 74 9.62 -2.08 9.14
N SER A 75 9.04 -1.00 8.60
CA SER A 75 7.58 -0.85 8.54
C SER A 75 7.07 -0.03 7.37
N VAL A 76 5.85 -0.35 6.96
CA VAL A 76 5.04 0.38 6.00
C VAL A 76 3.68 0.65 6.63
N GLU A 77 3.22 1.90 6.52
CA GLU A 77 1.85 2.29 6.84
C GLU A 77 1.17 2.84 5.59
N PHE A 78 0.01 2.27 5.25
CA PHE A 78 -0.83 2.75 4.16
C PHE A 78 -2.10 3.37 4.75
N LEU A 79 -2.25 4.67 4.56
CA LEU A 79 -3.36 5.46 5.09
C LEU A 79 -4.30 5.85 3.95
N ILE A 80 -5.59 5.68 4.18
CA ILE A 80 -6.65 6.04 3.24
C ILE A 80 -7.54 7.08 3.90
N ASN A 81 -7.91 8.11 3.13
CA ASN A 81 -8.74 9.23 3.54
C ASN A 81 -8.22 9.92 4.81
N ARG A 82 -6.95 10.30 4.80
CA ARG A 82 -6.27 11.00 5.92
C ARG A 82 -6.27 10.18 7.22
N GLY A 83 -6.12 8.86 7.08
CA GLY A 83 -6.07 7.92 8.20
C GLY A 83 -7.42 7.49 8.75
N GLU A 84 -8.53 7.76 8.05
CA GLU A 84 -9.84 7.13 8.35
C GLU A 84 -9.73 5.60 8.36
N PHE A 85 -8.93 5.07 7.41
CA PHE A 85 -8.52 3.67 7.40
C PHE A 85 -7.00 3.57 7.30
N SER A 86 -6.43 2.56 7.95
CA SER A 86 -5.00 2.30 7.91
C SER A 86 -4.66 0.81 7.84
N PHE A 87 -3.57 0.51 7.16
CA PHE A 87 -2.95 -0.80 7.08
C PHE A 87 -1.50 -0.65 7.53
N THR A 88 -1.15 -1.28 8.65
CA THR A 88 0.19 -1.20 9.24
C THR A 88 0.88 -2.55 9.12
N ASN A 89 2.01 -2.56 8.43
CA ASN A 89 2.76 -3.76 8.12
C ASN A 89 4.21 -3.60 8.59
N LEU A 90 4.74 -4.62 9.27
CA LEU A 90 6.19 -4.83 9.26
C LEU A 90 6.64 -5.12 7.82
N ALA A 91 7.84 -4.65 7.46
CA ALA A 91 8.43 -4.80 6.14
C ALA A 91 9.94 -5.06 6.24
N PHE A 92 10.41 -6.15 5.66
CA PHE A 92 11.79 -6.64 5.70
C PHE A 92 12.30 -6.96 4.29
N ALA A 93 12.09 -6.02 3.37
CA ALA A 93 12.52 -6.12 1.97
C ALA A 93 14.02 -6.40 1.86
N GLN A 94 14.41 -7.16 0.83
CA GLN A 94 15.83 -7.44 0.58
C GLN A 94 16.60 -6.15 0.26
N ASP A 95 15.92 -5.21 -0.39
CA ASP A 95 16.40 -3.88 -0.71
C ASP A 95 15.47 -2.86 -0.03
N THR A 96 15.99 -2.19 0.99
CA THR A 96 15.22 -1.25 1.82
C THR A 96 15.16 0.16 1.21
N GLU A 97 15.68 0.37 0.00
CA GLU A 97 15.48 1.62 -0.72
C GLU A 97 13.97 1.81 -0.99
N ALA A 98 13.43 2.93 -0.52
CA ALA A 98 12.01 3.23 -0.66
C ALA A 98 11.67 3.50 -2.13
N SER A 99 10.94 2.58 -2.75
CA SER A 99 10.35 2.73 -4.08
C SER A 99 8.86 2.47 -4.04
N CYS A 100 8.10 3.14 -4.89
CA CYS A 100 6.67 2.92 -5.07
C CYS A 100 6.35 2.80 -6.56
N LEU A 101 5.74 1.67 -6.94
CA LEU A 101 5.23 1.40 -8.28
C LEU A 101 3.70 1.43 -8.23
N LEU A 102 3.11 2.27 -9.07
CA LEU A 102 1.67 2.38 -9.26
C LEU A 102 1.30 1.76 -10.60
N GLU A 103 0.44 0.76 -10.58
CA GLU A 103 -0.04 0.07 -11.79
C GLU A 103 -1.56 0.01 -11.78
N VAL A 104 -2.15 0.14 -12.97
CA VAL A 104 -3.59 -0.03 -13.14
C VAL A 104 -3.84 -1.18 -14.11
N ASN A 105 -4.75 -2.08 -13.75
CA ASN A 105 -5.04 -3.26 -14.57
C ASN A 105 -5.68 -2.91 -15.91
N GLN A 106 -6.45 -1.83 -15.97
CA GLN A 106 -7.14 -1.37 -17.17
C GLN A 106 -7.49 0.12 -17.12
N GLY A 107 -7.65 0.72 -18.29
CA GLY A 107 -8.04 2.12 -18.44
C GLY A 107 -6.93 3.10 -18.06
N GLU A 108 -7.34 4.28 -17.64
CA GLU A 108 -6.46 5.37 -17.22
C GLU A 108 -6.62 5.64 -15.72
N LEU A 109 -5.53 5.96 -15.04
CA LEU A 109 -5.54 6.35 -13.63
C LEU A 109 -5.35 7.86 -13.53
N HIS A 110 -6.31 8.54 -12.89
CA HIS A 110 -6.19 9.97 -12.62
C HIS A 110 -5.55 10.19 -11.25
N LEU A 111 -4.33 10.72 -11.25
CA LEU A 111 -3.58 11.09 -10.05
C LEU A 111 -3.54 12.60 -9.91
N GLN A 112 -3.84 13.10 -8.71
CA GLN A 112 -3.68 14.50 -8.35
C GLN A 112 -2.89 14.64 -7.06
N ASN A 113 -2.25 15.80 -6.88
CA ASN A 113 -1.53 16.14 -5.64
C ASN A 113 -0.53 15.04 -5.20
N LEU A 114 0.19 14.45 -6.15
CA LEU A 114 1.26 13.49 -5.85
C LEU A 114 2.48 14.23 -5.32
N THR A 115 2.85 13.91 -4.09
CA THR A 115 4.01 14.47 -3.40
C THR A 115 4.81 13.34 -2.77
N THR A 116 6.13 13.48 -2.82
CA THR A 116 7.07 12.58 -2.16
C THR A 116 7.99 13.41 -1.30
N LYS A 117 8.20 12.99 -0.05
CA LYS A 117 9.10 13.68 0.88
C LYS A 117 9.92 12.65 1.63
N SER A 118 11.24 12.86 1.67
CA SER A 118 12.11 12.15 2.61
C SER A 118 11.95 12.78 3.98
N LEU A 119 11.59 11.97 4.96
CA LEU A 119 11.65 12.33 6.37
C LEU A 119 13.05 11.93 6.88
N ALA A 120 14.09 12.65 6.45
CA ALA A 120 15.37 12.52 7.12
C ALA A 120 15.15 12.98 8.57
N GLY A 121 15.56 12.17 9.55
CA GLY A 121 15.70 12.65 10.92
C GLY A 121 16.51 13.95 10.86
N GLU A 122 16.00 15.02 11.47
CA GLU A 122 16.81 16.21 11.68
C GLU A 122 18.11 15.73 12.33
N GLU A 123 19.26 15.99 11.71
CA GLU A 123 20.55 15.79 12.38
C GLU A 123 20.53 16.71 13.62
N GLU A 124 20.39 16.13 14.81
CA GLU A 124 20.72 16.79 16.08
C GLU A 124 22.24 16.94 16.24
#